data_AF-A0A6V8I558-F1
#
_entry.id   AF-A0A6V8I558-F1
#
_cell.length_a   1.000
_cell.length_b   1.000
_cell.length_c   1.000
_cell.angle_alpha   90.00
_cell.angle_beta   90.00
_cell.angle_gamma   90.00
#
_symmetry.space_group_name_H-M   'P 1'
#
loop_
_entity.id
_entity.type
_entity.pdbx_description
1 polymer ?
#
loop_
_entity_poly.entity_id
_entity_poly.type
_entity_poly.pdbx_seq_one_letter_code
_entity_poly.pdbx_strand_id
1 'polypeptide(L)'
;MPKANALSTTQRRCVLTGIMAAPLLGLTPAIAAAQLDDAPLFACHQRFRAAYSAARAMSNQPEPACNTPEADAYEARFDALVLEECDRLEELAAIPAFTPRGQRLKAEIILALLPEHLRYSEMDGETQIVLSLARDLVREKAA
;
A
#
# COMPACT_ATOMS: atom_id res chain seq x y z
N MET A 1 -16.16 -36.33 -45.92
CA MET A 1 -15.67 -36.12 -44.53
C MET A 1 -14.66 -37.22 -44.19
N PRO A 2 -13.65 -36.95 -43.35
CA PRO A 2 -12.28 -37.39 -43.64
C PRO A 2 -11.68 -38.46 -42.70
N LYS A 3 -10.64 -39.10 -43.24
CA LYS A 3 -9.33 -39.48 -42.65
C LYS A 3 -9.24 -40.56 -41.57
N ALA A 4 -8.62 -41.68 -41.98
CA ALA A 4 -7.80 -42.53 -41.13
C ALA A 4 -6.31 -42.17 -41.31
N ASN A 5 -5.59 -42.18 -40.20
CA ASN A 5 -4.17 -41.91 -40.04
C ASN A 5 -3.27 -42.93 -40.77
N ALA A 6 -2.08 -42.48 -41.17
CA ALA A 6 -0.78 -43.13 -40.97
C ALA A 6 0.13 -42.92 -42.19
N LEU A 7 1.22 -42.17 -42.03
CA LEU A 7 2.51 -42.39 -42.68
C LEU A 7 3.55 -41.70 -41.77
N SER A 8 4.20 -42.47 -40.92
CA SER A 8 5.45 -43.21 -41.19
C SER A 8 6.67 -42.30 -41.25
N THR A 9 7.51 -42.53 -40.24
CA THR A 9 8.92 -42.19 -40.10
C THR A 9 9.74 -42.51 -41.37
N THR A 10 10.76 -41.71 -41.67
CA THR A 10 12.19 -42.10 -41.85
C THR A 10 12.99 -41.01 -42.60
N GLN A 11 13.70 -40.19 -41.83
CA GLN A 11 15.13 -39.86 -41.92
C GLN A 11 15.84 -39.84 -43.30
N ARG A 12 16.40 -38.68 -43.70
CA ARG A 12 17.69 -38.60 -44.42
C ARG A 12 18.55 -37.41 -43.95
N ARG A 13 19.80 -37.75 -43.65
CA ARG A 13 20.91 -36.93 -43.10
C ARG A 13 21.43 -35.90 -44.12
N CYS A 14 21.93 -34.75 -43.65
CA CYS A 14 23.13 -34.06 -44.16
C CYS A 14 23.62 -33.06 -43.09
N VAL A 15 24.66 -33.41 -42.32
CA VAL A 15 26.08 -32.99 -42.46
C VAL A 15 26.36 -31.64 -41.79
N LEU A 16 27.16 -31.73 -40.72
CA LEU A 16 27.83 -30.67 -39.98
C LEU A 16 28.70 -29.78 -40.89
N THR A 17 28.57 -28.46 -40.79
CA THR A 17 29.68 -27.52 -41.01
C THR A 17 29.32 -26.15 -40.44
N GLY A 18 30.19 -25.60 -39.57
CA GLY A 18 30.24 -24.17 -39.27
C GLY A 18 29.96 -23.79 -37.82
N ILE A 19 30.83 -24.16 -36.88
CA ILE A 19 30.91 -23.48 -35.58
C ILE A 19 31.54 -22.11 -35.83
N MET A 20 30.72 -21.06 -35.87
CA MET A 20 31.18 -19.73 -35.49
C MET A 20 30.55 -19.44 -34.13
N ALA A 21 31.38 -19.55 -33.10
CA ALA A 21 31.08 -19.14 -31.75
C ALA A 21 30.85 -17.64 -31.73
N ALA A 22 29.60 -17.21 -31.93
CA ALA A 22 29.16 -15.92 -31.45
C ALA A 22 29.01 -16.04 -29.93
N PRO A 23 29.66 -15.20 -29.11
CA PRO A 23 29.38 -15.17 -27.70
C PRO A 23 27.92 -14.76 -27.55
N LEU A 24 27.07 -15.73 -27.17
CA LEU A 24 25.80 -15.46 -26.54
C LEU A 24 26.16 -14.72 -25.26
N LEU A 25 26.23 -13.38 -25.35
CA LEU A 25 26.00 -12.54 -24.19
C LEU A 25 24.60 -12.90 -23.75
N GLY A 26 24.54 -13.81 -22.76
CA GLY A 26 23.34 -14.12 -22.02
C GLY A 26 22.88 -12.83 -21.38
N LEU A 27 22.07 -12.07 -22.12
CA LEU A 27 21.11 -11.15 -21.56
C LEU A 27 20.10 -12.04 -20.85
N THR A 28 20.47 -12.52 -19.67
CA THR A 28 19.48 -12.85 -18.66
C THR A 28 18.67 -11.57 -18.51
N PRO A 29 17.35 -11.56 -18.77
CA PRO A 29 16.56 -10.47 -18.26
C PRO A 29 16.80 -10.49 -16.76
N ALA A 30 17.50 -9.48 -16.25
CA ALA A 30 17.44 -9.16 -14.85
C ALA A 30 15.99 -8.78 -14.62
N ILE A 31 15.15 -9.79 -14.38
CA ILE A 31 13.92 -9.62 -13.65
C ILE A 31 14.46 -9.12 -12.32
N ALA A 32 14.51 -7.80 -12.15
CA ALA A 32 14.55 -7.22 -10.84
C ALA A 32 13.35 -7.87 -10.16
N ALA A 33 13.61 -8.87 -9.32
CA ALA A 33 12.62 -9.37 -8.41
C ALA A 33 12.24 -8.13 -7.62
N ALA A 34 11.13 -7.50 -8.00
CA ALA A 34 10.55 -6.42 -7.24
C ALA A 34 10.28 -7.08 -5.89
N GLN A 35 11.18 -6.85 -4.93
CA GLN A 35 11.00 -7.33 -3.58
C GLN A 35 9.69 -6.71 -3.14
N LEU A 36 8.69 -7.56 -3.01
CA LEU A 36 7.40 -7.26 -2.41
C LEU A 36 7.67 -6.93 -0.95
N ASP A 37 8.12 -5.71 -0.71
CA ASP A 37 8.53 -5.20 0.59
C ASP A 37 7.73 -3.95 0.93
N ASP A 38 7.26 -3.90 2.17
CA ASP A 38 6.43 -2.84 2.72
C ASP A 38 7.28 -1.79 3.47
N ALA A 39 8.61 -1.80 3.33
CA ALA A 39 9.48 -0.79 3.94
C ALA A 39 9.01 0.66 3.67
N PRO A 40 8.61 1.06 2.45
CA PRO A 40 8.04 2.39 2.20
C PRO A 40 6.74 2.64 2.96
N LEU A 41 5.86 1.63 3.06
CA LEU A 41 4.61 1.70 3.80
C LEU A 41 4.88 1.96 5.29
N PHE A 42 5.81 1.22 5.89
CA PHE A 42 6.15 1.39 7.30
C PHE A 42 6.80 2.75 7.60
N ALA A 43 7.67 3.23 6.71
CA ALA A 43 8.29 4.55 6.84
C ALA A 43 7.26 5.68 6.68
N CYS A 44 6.31 5.55 5.76
CA CYS A 44 5.19 6.48 5.62
C CYS A 44 4.30 6.46 6.87
N HIS A 45 3.97 5.27 7.39
CA HIS A 45 3.15 5.14 8.60
C HIS A 45 3.79 5.80 9.83
N GLN A 46 5.12 5.73 9.97
CA GLN A 46 5.83 6.44 11.04
C GLN A 46 5.67 7.97 10.94
N ARG A 47 5.79 8.51 9.72
CA ARG A 47 5.57 9.95 9.46
C ARG A 47 4.13 10.36 9.73
N PHE A 48 3.17 9.56 9.25
CA PHE A 48 1.75 9.75 9.55
C PHE A 48 1.49 9.76 11.06
N ARG A 49 2.03 8.78 11.81
CA ARG A 49 1.85 8.73 13.26
C ARG A 49 2.43 9.95 13.97
N ALA A 50 3.58 10.46 13.51
CA ALA A 50 4.16 11.67 14.09
C ALA A 50 3.22 12.87 13.89
N ALA A 51 2.75 13.11 12.67
CA ALA A 51 1.81 14.19 12.34
C ALA A 51 0.48 14.05 13.12
N TYR A 52 -0.14 12.86 13.08
CA TYR A 52 -1.37 12.55 13.82
C TYR A 52 -1.22 12.84 15.32
N SER A 53 -0.11 12.37 15.93
CA SER A 53 0.13 12.60 17.35
C SER A 53 0.38 14.06 17.69
N ALA A 54 1.03 14.83 16.80
CA ALA A 54 1.29 16.25 16.99
C ALA A 54 -0.01 17.06 16.91
N ALA A 55 -0.86 16.78 15.92
CA ALA A 55 -2.18 17.41 15.79
C ALA A 55 -3.04 17.13 17.04
N ARG A 56 -3.12 15.86 17.47
CA ARG A 56 -3.85 15.49 18.70
C ARG A 56 -3.24 16.11 19.96
N ALA A 57 -1.92 16.19 20.07
CA ALA A 57 -1.26 16.84 21.20
C ALA A 57 -1.60 18.34 21.27
N MET A 58 -1.62 19.02 20.12
CA MET A 58 -1.98 20.44 20.04
C MET A 58 -3.47 20.65 20.35
N SER A 59 -4.37 19.82 19.82
CA SER A 59 -5.82 19.89 20.11
C SER A 59 -6.17 19.72 21.59
N ASN A 60 -5.28 19.10 22.38
CA ASN A 60 -5.46 18.94 23.83
C ASN A 60 -4.85 20.09 24.65
N GLN A 61 -4.16 21.04 24.01
CA GLN A 61 -3.63 22.23 24.68
C GLN A 61 -4.75 23.25 24.92
N PRO A 62 -4.66 24.05 25.99
CA PRO A 62 -5.57 25.18 26.17
C PRO A 62 -5.45 26.16 25.00
N GLU A 63 -6.58 26.47 24.36
CA GLU A 63 -6.63 27.45 23.29
C GLU A 63 -6.33 28.87 23.81
N PRO A 64 -5.56 29.68 23.08
CA PRO A 64 -5.35 31.09 23.41
C PRO A 64 -6.66 31.88 23.38
N ALA A 65 -6.67 33.06 24.01
CA ALA A 65 -7.83 33.93 23.98
C ALA A 65 -8.13 34.40 22.53
N CYS A 66 -9.40 34.38 22.13
CA CYS A 66 -9.81 34.76 20.78
C CYS A 66 -9.40 36.20 20.44
N ASN A 67 -9.14 36.45 19.14
CA ASN A 67 -8.70 37.75 18.59
C ASN A 67 -7.35 38.24 19.15
N THR A 68 -6.46 37.31 19.50
CA THR A 68 -5.07 37.62 19.86
C THR A 68 -4.12 37.12 18.77
N PRO A 69 -2.97 37.77 18.55
CA PRO A 69 -1.95 37.24 17.64
C PRO A 69 -1.52 35.81 17.98
N GLU A 70 -1.58 35.45 19.27
CA GLU A 70 -1.32 34.10 19.74
C GLU A 70 -2.37 33.10 19.29
N ALA A 71 -3.65 33.49 19.22
CA ALA A 71 -4.71 32.66 18.66
C ALA A 71 -4.51 32.45 17.16
N ASP A 72 -4.20 33.51 16.40
CA ASP A 72 -3.94 33.39 14.95
C ASP A 72 -2.74 32.45 14.68
N ALA A 73 -1.66 32.59 15.45
CA ALA A 73 -0.49 31.73 15.34
C ALA A 73 -0.77 30.28 15.77
N TYR A 74 -1.65 30.08 16.76
CA TYR A 74 -2.10 28.76 17.18
C TYR A 74 -2.93 28.11 16.08
N GLU A 75 -3.94 28.78 15.55
CA GLU A 75 -4.80 28.28 14.47
C GLU A 75 -3.97 27.92 13.23
N ALA A 76 -3.10 28.83 12.75
CA ALA A 76 -2.25 28.57 11.59
C ALA A 76 -1.33 27.34 11.77
N ARG A 77 -0.82 27.12 12.98
CA ARG A 77 0.00 25.95 13.31
C ARG A 77 -0.84 24.68 13.39
N PHE A 78 -2.04 24.77 13.95
CA PHE A 78 -2.96 23.63 14.02
C PHE A 78 -3.40 23.19 12.63
N ASP A 79 -3.79 24.14 11.78
CA ASP A 79 -4.15 23.89 10.38
C ASP A 79 -3.00 23.23 9.61
N ALA A 80 -1.77 23.70 9.81
CA ALA A 80 -0.60 23.08 9.17
C ALA A 80 -0.39 21.62 9.60
N LEU A 81 -0.62 21.29 10.88
CA LEU A 81 -0.53 19.92 11.38
C LEU A 81 -1.65 19.02 10.84
N VAL A 82 -2.88 19.54 10.75
CA VAL A 82 -4.02 18.81 10.18
C VAL A 82 -3.81 18.54 8.69
N LEU A 83 -3.32 19.53 7.94
CA LEU A 83 -2.97 19.36 6.53
C LEU A 83 -1.87 18.31 6.36
N GLU A 84 -0.81 18.36 7.18
CA GLU A 84 0.23 17.34 7.13
C GLU A 84 -0.32 15.94 7.48
N GLU A 85 -1.19 15.82 8.47
CA GLU A 85 -1.86 14.55 8.81
C GLU A 85 -2.61 13.98 7.59
N CYS A 86 -3.41 14.81 6.93
CA CYS A 86 -4.16 14.45 5.72
C CYS A 86 -3.24 14.00 4.58
N ASP A 87 -2.22 14.81 4.25
CA ASP A 87 -1.26 14.51 3.18
C ASP A 87 -0.56 13.16 3.43
N ARG A 88 -0.16 12.89 4.68
CA ARG A 88 0.48 11.62 5.03
C ARG A 88 -0.48 10.44 4.98
N LEU A 89 -1.75 10.63 5.33
CA LEU A 89 -2.76 9.59 5.22
C LEU A 89 -3.05 9.24 3.75
N GLU A 90 -3.11 10.25 2.87
CA GLU A 90 -3.24 10.06 1.43
C GLU A 90 -2.03 9.33 0.83
N GLU A 91 -0.81 9.75 1.20
CA GLU A 91 0.43 9.07 0.81
C GLU A 91 0.40 7.59 1.24
N LEU A 92 -0.03 7.32 2.48
CA LEU A 92 -0.12 5.97 3.02
C LEU A 92 -1.17 5.12 2.30
N ALA A 93 -2.30 5.72 1.94
CA ALA A 93 -3.36 5.07 1.18
C ALA A 93 -2.86 4.62 -0.19
N ALA A 94 -2.06 5.47 -0.86
CA ALA A 94 -1.51 5.21 -2.19
C ALA A 94 -0.44 4.09 -2.23
N ILE A 95 0.30 3.87 -1.14
CA ILE A 95 1.34 2.82 -1.09
C ILE A 95 0.67 1.45 -0.95
N PRO A 96 0.86 0.50 -1.89
CA PRO A 96 0.30 -0.85 -1.75
C PRO A 96 0.89 -1.60 -0.54
N ALA A 97 0.09 -2.48 0.06
CA ALA A 97 0.55 -3.41 1.09
C ALA A 97 0.72 -4.80 0.48
N PHE A 98 1.95 -5.26 0.34
CA PHE A 98 2.28 -6.52 -0.30
C PHE A 98 2.43 -7.69 0.69
N THR A 99 2.69 -7.40 1.96
CA THR A 99 2.84 -8.43 2.99
C THR A 99 1.60 -8.50 3.89
N PRO A 100 1.33 -9.66 4.54
CA PRO A 100 0.27 -9.77 5.54
C PRO A 100 0.42 -8.75 6.67
N ARG A 101 1.66 -8.39 7.02
CA ARG A 101 1.95 -7.37 8.04
C ARG A 101 1.52 -5.97 7.57
N GLY A 102 1.80 -5.60 6.32
CA GLY A 102 1.36 -4.33 5.75
C GLY A 102 -0.15 -4.25 5.61
N GLN A 103 -0.79 -5.34 5.18
CA GLN A 103 -2.25 -5.41 5.07
C GLN A 103 -2.93 -5.23 6.42
N ARG A 104 -2.42 -5.93 7.44
CA ARG A 104 -2.86 -5.74 8.82
C ARG A 104 -2.66 -4.32 9.31
N LEU A 105 -1.52 -3.70 9.01
CA LEU A 105 -1.28 -2.31 9.40
C LEU A 105 -2.35 -1.37 8.83
N LYS A 106 -2.67 -1.49 7.53
CA LYS A 106 -3.75 -0.69 6.92
C LYS A 106 -5.10 -0.97 7.56
N ALA A 107 -5.39 -2.24 7.86
CA ALA A 107 -6.61 -2.62 8.55
C ALA A 107 -6.72 -1.99 9.96
N GLU A 108 -5.64 -1.98 10.72
CA GLU A 108 -5.58 -1.32 12.04
C GLU A 108 -5.87 0.19 11.93
N ILE A 109 -5.33 0.85 10.90
CA ILE A 109 -5.58 2.28 10.64
C ILE A 109 -7.04 2.54 10.25
N ILE A 110 -7.60 1.73 9.36
CA ILE A 110 -9.01 1.83 8.96
C ILE A 110 -9.92 1.70 10.19
N LEU A 111 -9.68 0.69 11.04
CA LEU A 111 -10.50 0.46 12.23
C LEU A 111 -10.35 1.55 13.28
N ALA A 112 -9.20 2.22 13.34
CA ALA A 112 -8.98 3.33 14.26
C ALA A 112 -9.65 4.62 13.77
N LEU A 113 -9.56 4.93 12.48
CA LEU A 113 -9.95 6.24 11.96
C LEU A 113 -11.39 6.26 11.40
N LEU A 114 -11.77 5.27 10.60
CA LEU A 114 -13.00 5.32 9.82
C LEU A 114 -14.28 5.40 10.68
N PRO A 115 -14.42 4.68 11.81
CA PRO A 115 -15.59 4.82 12.66
C PRO A 115 -15.75 6.23 13.27
N GLU A 116 -14.65 6.90 13.59
CA GLU A 116 -14.68 8.26 14.13
C GLU A 116 -15.17 9.25 13.07
N HIS A 117 -14.65 9.15 11.85
CA HIS A 117 -15.04 10.01 10.72
C HIS A 117 -16.51 9.84 10.33
N LEU A 118 -17.07 8.65 10.55
CA LEU A 118 -18.46 8.32 10.23
C LEU A 118 -19.41 8.46 11.42
N ARG A 119 -18.95 8.96 12.58
CA ARG A 119 -19.77 9.06 13.79
C ARG A 119 -21.10 9.81 13.57
N TYR A 120 -21.11 10.75 12.62
CA TYR A 120 -22.26 11.59 12.30
C TYR A 120 -22.84 11.30 10.90
N SER A 121 -22.41 10.22 10.25
CA SER A 121 -22.88 9.80 8.93
C SER A 121 -23.57 8.44 9.02
N GLU A 122 -24.51 8.18 8.11
CA GLU A 122 -25.04 6.82 7.95
C GLU A 122 -23.95 5.91 7.36
N MET A 123 -23.92 4.65 7.83
CA MET A 123 -22.94 3.65 7.41
C MET A 123 -23.50 2.84 6.24
N ASP A 124 -23.02 3.08 5.03
CA ASP A 124 -23.41 2.33 3.84
C ASP A 124 -22.86 0.88 3.81
N GLY A 125 -23.34 0.10 2.84
CA GLY A 125 -22.96 -1.31 2.70
C GLY A 125 -21.48 -1.48 2.31
N GLU A 126 -20.96 -0.63 1.42
CA GLU A 126 -19.56 -0.69 1.00
C GLU A 126 -18.60 -0.47 2.18
N THR A 127 -18.90 0.52 3.02
CA THR A 127 -18.11 0.84 4.21
C THR A 127 -18.17 -0.30 5.23
N GLN A 128 -19.34 -0.92 5.41
CA GLN A 128 -19.46 -2.10 6.28
C GLN A 128 -18.58 -3.26 5.78
N ILE A 129 -18.51 -3.49 4.47
CA ILE A 129 -17.62 -4.50 3.88
C ILE A 129 -16.16 -4.16 4.17
N VAL A 130 -15.74 -2.90 3.99
CA VAL A 130 -14.37 -2.44 4.28
C VAL A 130 -14.01 -2.67 5.75
N LEU A 131 -14.90 -2.29 6.68
CA LEU A 131 -14.69 -2.52 8.11
C LEU A 131 -14.69 -4.01 8.47
N SER A 132 -15.51 -4.84 7.81
CA SER A 132 -15.50 -6.30 8.00
C SER A 132 -14.16 -6.89 7.58
N LEU A 133 -13.70 -6.57 6.36
CA LEU A 133 -12.41 -7.02 5.84
C LEU A 133 -11.26 -6.60 6.75
N ALA A 134 -11.27 -5.36 7.23
CA ALA A 134 -10.26 -4.88 8.16
C ALA A 134 -10.24 -5.69 9.47
N ARG A 135 -11.40 -6.06 10.02
CA ARG A 135 -11.46 -6.93 11.22
C ARG A 135 -10.89 -8.31 10.94
N ASP A 136 -11.17 -8.88 9.77
CA ASP A 136 -10.68 -10.22 9.40
C ASP A 136 -9.15 -10.24 9.30
N LEU A 137 -8.56 -9.24 8.63
CA LEU A 137 -7.10 -9.09 8.50
C LEU A 137 -6.36 -8.89 9.83
N VAL A 138 -7.01 -8.29 10.83
CA VAL A 138 -6.42 -8.15 12.18
C VAL A 138 -6.51 -9.46 12.98
N ARG A 139 -7.56 -10.25 12.76
CA ARG A 139 -7.82 -11.52 13.47
C ARG A 139 -6.92 -12.68 13.02
N GLU A 140 -6.50 -12.71 11.76
CA GLU A 140 -5.78 -13.84 11.13
C GLU A 140 -4.46 -14.26 11.81
N LYS A 141 -3.94 -13.47 12.77
CA LYS A 141 -2.72 -13.78 13.54
C LYS A 141 -2.95 -14.17 15.00
N ALA A 142 -4.21 -14.18 15.46
CA ALA A 142 -4.56 -14.56 16.84
C ALA A 142 -4.87 -16.06 16.99
N ALA A 143 -4.80 -16.84 15.89
CA ALA A 143 -5.04 -18.28 15.82
C ALA A 143 -3.74 -19.05 15.59
#